data_AF-A0A849T4E6-F1
#
_entry.id   AF-A0A849T4E6-F1
#
_cell.length_a   1.000
_cell.length_b   1.000
_cell.length_c   1.000
_cell.angle_alpha   90.00
_cell.angle_beta   90.00
_cell.angle_gamma   90.00
#
_symmetry.space_group_name_H-M   'P 1'
#
loop_
_entity.id
_entity.type
_entity.pdbx_description
1 polymer ?
#
loop_
_entity_poly.entity_id
_entity_poly.type
_entity_poly.pdbx_seq_one_letter_code
_entity_poly.pdbx_strand_id
1 'polypeptide(L)'
;MLKFYSLLFFVLTAKSFAQASNDEVQAVINLRQDVEVLSLEVENVKKSNQALMDTYIQREQELSAMLIREKFRADQIKSQIALGKNKIFSNQINKATKSDTNWLVTFWMRYEDLLKKANPLYSNRLKEKLQKIKLDYKDKRLSYEHALMQTWFIVDEDLKKSQDTEYHLAPLSLEGKNYNLEMVRLGRTKGYFRSAEGKYGLLELKDKWAVTYFEDKESITKIELLLSQFKQQQKTGLFNLPGMSL
;
A
#
# COMPACT_ATOMS: atom_id res chain seq x y z
N MET A 1 66.45 49.61 39.75
CA MET A 1 66.22 49.88 38.31
C MET A 1 64.73 49.72 38.02
N LEU A 2 64.17 50.65 37.24
CA LEU A 2 62.80 50.74 36.69
C LEU A 2 61.64 50.78 37.71
N LYS A 3 61.14 51.96 38.08
CA LYS A 3 60.14 52.81 37.38
C LYS A 3 58.75 52.15 37.34
N PHE A 4 57.81 52.59 38.19
CA PHE A 4 56.84 53.67 37.91
C PHE A 4 56.25 53.55 36.50
N TYR A 5 54.97 53.17 36.41
CA TYR A 5 53.94 53.51 35.40
C TYR A 5 52.96 52.33 35.25
N SER A 6 51.92 52.33 36.07
CA SER A 6 50.54 51.91 35.69
C SER A 6 49.64 51.88 36.93
N LEU A 7 49.80 52.87 37.81
CA LEU A 7 48.88 53.15 38.91
C LEU A 7 48.04 54.35 38.49
N LEU A 8 47.38 54.24 37.33
CA LEU A 8 46.54 55.31 36.76
C LEU A 8 45.53 54.77 35.74
N PHE A 9 44.77 53.72 36.08
CA PHE A 9 43.54 53.39 35.34
C PHE A 9 42.53 52.56 36.17
N PHE A 10 42.43 52.83 37.48
CA PHE A 10 41.44 52.17 38.35
C PHE A 10 40.43 53.14 38.99
N VAL A 11 40.30 54.38 38.48
CA VAL A 11 39.40 55.39 39.07
C VAL A 11 38.46 56.07 38.05
N LEU A 12 38.38 55.59 36.80
CA LEU A 12 37.61 56.29 35.75
C LEU A 12 36.43 55.52 35.12
N THR A 13 35.81 54.55 35.80
CA THR A 13 34.58 53.89 35.30
C THR A 13 33.37 53.96 36.25
N ALA A 14 33.42 54.79 37.30
CA ALA A 14 32.32 54.92 38.26
C ALA A 14 31.42 56.17 38.06
N LYS A 15 31.53 56.93 36.95
CA LYS A 15 30.75 58.17 36.74
C LYS A 15 30.14 58.36 35.35
N SER A 16 29.72 57.28 34.70
CA SER A 16 28.86 57.38 33.49
C SER A 16 27.58 56.52 33.55
N PHE A 17 27.22 56.05 34.74
CA PHE A 17 25.91 55.44 35.03
C PHE A 17 25.12 56.37 35.97
N ALA A 18 24.83 57.60 35.54
CA ALA A 18 24.06 58.54 36.36
C ALA A 18 23.03 59.36 35.57
N GLN A 19 22.71 58.96 34.34
CA GLN A 19 21.64 59.58 33.57
C GLN A 19 21.09 58.63 32.49
N ALA A 20 20.72 57.40 32.91
CA ALA A 20 19.66 56.71 32.21
C ALA A 20 18.36 57.40 32.62
N SER A 21 17.54 57.83 31.65
CA SER A 21 16.23 58.38 31.99
C SER A 21 15.43 57.30 32.74
N ASN A 22 14.62 57.70 33.71
CA ASN A 22 13.83 56.75 34.52
C ASN A 22 12.97 55.83 33.63
N ASP A 23 12.55 56.32 32.46
CA ASP A 23 11.81 55.57 31.43
C ASP A 23 12.63 54.46 30.75
N GLU A 24 13.91 54.68 30.44
CA GLU A 24 14.76 53.65 29.83
C GLU A 24 15.08 52.51 30.80
N VAL A 25 15.27 52.83 32.08
CA VAL A 25 15.43 51.83 33.14
C VAL A 25 14.15 51.01 33.30
N GLN A 26 12.99 51.67 33.27
CA GLN A 26 11.69 51.00 33.35
C GLN A 26 11.43 50.10 32.12
N ALA A 27 11.80 50.54 30.92
CA ALA A 27 11.68 49.75 29.69
C ALA A 27 12.55 48.49 29.71
N VAL A 28 13.78 48.56 30.25
CA VAL A 28 14.65 47.38 30.40
C VAL A 28 14.09 46.40 31.44
N ILE A 29 13.48 46.90 32.52
CA ILE A 29 12.81 46.06 33.53
C ILE A 29 11.61 45.34 32.89
N ASN A 30 10.77 46.06 32.15
CA ASN A 30 9.61 45.49 31.47
C ASN A 30 10.04 44.43 30.43
N LEU A 31 11.07 44.71 29.62
CA LEU A 31 11.59 43.74 28.64
C LEU A 31 12.17 42.48 29.31
N ARG A 32 12.82 42.61 30.47
CA ARG A 32 13.25 41.43 31.24
C ARG A 32 12.06 40.61 31.72
N GLN A 33 11.02 41.29 32.19
CA GLN A 33 9.80 40.64 32.66
C GLN A 33 9.08 39.92 31.51
N ASP A 34 9.02 40.54 30.33
CA ASP A 34 8.46 39.93 29.11
C ASP A 34 9.28 38.73 28.64
N VAL A 35 10.62 38.80 28.71
CA VAL A 35 11.50 37.67 28.38
C VAL A 35 11.33 36.52 29.37
N GLU A 36 11.17 36.79 30.66
CA GLU A 36 10.89 35.77 31.67
C GLU A 36 9.54 35.10 31.42
N VAL A 37 8.49 35.87 31.13
CA VAL A 37 7.16 35.35 30.79
C VAL A 37 7.21 34.49 29.52
N LEU A 38 7.88 34.97 28.47
CA LEU A 38 8.02 34.23 27.22
C LEU A 38 8.85 32.95 27.41
N SER A 39 9.90 33.00 28.24
CA SER A 39 10.71 31.84 28.57
C SER A 39 9.89 30.77 29.29
N LEU A 40 9.04 31.18 30.24
CA LEU A 40 8.12 30.28 30.93
C LEU A 40 7.09 29.66 29.97
N GLU A 41 6.56 30.46 29.04
CA GLU A 41 5.60 29.97 28.04
C GLU A 41 6.23 28.96 27.08
N VAL A 42 7.44 29.25 26.57
CA VAL A 42 8.20 28.29 25.74
C VAL A 42 8.46 27.00 26.50
N GLU A 43 8.82 27.08 27.78
CA GLU A 43 9.06 25.88 28.59
C GLU A 43 7.78 25.08 28.83
N ASN A 44 6.65 25.75 29.05
CA ASN A 44 5.35 25.09 29.19
C ASN A 44 4.90 24.41 27.89
N VAL A 45 5.04 25.08 26.74
CA VAL A 45 4.72 24.50 25.43
C VAL A 45 5.62 23.31 25.13
N LYS A 46 6.92 23.40 25.46
CA LYS A 46 7.86 22.28 25.30
C LYS A 46 7.45 21.08 26.16
N LYS A 47 7.13 21.30 27.44
CA LYS A 47 6.66 20.24 28.35
C LYS A 47 5.34 19.61 27.86
N SER A 48 4.40 20.44 27.39
CA SER A 48 3.13 19.96 26.83
C SER A 48 3.35 19.10 25.58
N ASN A 49 4.17 19.56 24.63
CA ASN A 49 4.50 18.80 23.42
C ASN A 49 5.23 17.49 23.75
N GLN A 50 6.11 17.50 24.76
CA GLN A 50 6.81 16.29 25.19
C GLN A 50 5.81 15.27 25.78
N ALA A 51 4.88 15.72 26.63
CA ALA A 51 3.83 14.86 27.17
C ALA A 51 2.89 14.30 26.08
N LEU A 52 2.55 15.11 25.07
CA LEU A 52 1.79 14.65 23.91
C LEU A 52 2.56 13.58 23.13
N MET A 53 3.86 13.78 22.91
CA MET A 53 4.69 12.83 22.19
C MET A 53 4.83 11.49 22.93
N ASP A 54 5.02 11.54 24.25
CA ASP A 54 5.03 10.34 25.09
C ASP A 54 3.69 9.58 25.00
N THR A 55 2.57 10.31 24.97
CA THR A 55 1.22 9.73 24.79
C THR A 55 1.08 9.07 23.41
N TYR A 56 1.61 9.68 22.34
CA TYR A 56 1.58 9.09 21.01
C TYR A 56 2.43 7.83 20.91
N ILE A 57 3.63 7.83 21.51
CA ILE A 57 4.51 6.66 21.56
C ILE A 57 3.80 5.52 22.31
N GLN A 58 3.15 5.81 23.44
CA GLN A 58 2.40 4.80 24.18
C GLN A 58 1.25 4.22 23.35
N ARG A 59 0.46 5.08 22.68
CA ARG A 59 -0.63 4.63 21.80
C ARG A 59 -0.13 3.80 20.62
N GLU A 60 1.00 4.17 20.04
CA GLU A 60 1.63 3.41 18.96
C GLU A 60 2.04 2.01 19.44
N GLN A 61 2.66 1.92 20.63
CA GLN A 61 3.01 0.64 21.24
C GLN A 61 1.78 -0.22 21.52
N GLU A 62 0.72 0.35 22.09
CA GLU A 62 -0.55 -0.34 22.34
C GLU A 62 -1.17 -0.88 21.04
N LEU A 63 -1.24 -0.06 20.00
CA LEU A 63 -1.75 -0.45 18.68
C LEU A 63 -0.89 -1.55 18.04
N SER A 64 0.43 -1.46 18.17
CA SER A 64 1.34 -2.49 17.65
C SER A 64 1.12 -3.85 18.34
N ALA A 65 0.90 -3.85 19.66
CA ALA A 65 0.60 -5.06 20.43
C ALA A 65 -0.76 -5.66 20.06
N MET A 66 -1.78 -4.81 19.88
CA MET A 66 -3.10 -5.24 19.40
C MET A 66 -3.01 -5.87 18.01
N LEU A 67 -2.23 -5.28 17.10
CA LEU A 67 -2.03 -5.78 15.75
C LEU A 67 -1.35 -7.16 15.75
N ILE A 68 -0.31 -7.36 16.58
CA ILE A 68 0.36 -8.65 16.75
C ILE A 68 -0.63 -9.71 17.25
N ARG A 69 -1.45 -9.36 18.25
CA ARG A 69 -2.46 -10.27 18.81
C ARG A 69 -3.52 -10.67 17.79
N GLU A 70 -4.05 -9.72 17.03
CA GLU A 70 -5.06 -10.01 16.00
C GLU A 70 -4.47 -10.81 14.82
N LYS A 71 -3.22 -10.54 14.43
CA LYS A 71 -2.51 -11.40 13.45
C LYS A 71 -2.41 -12.84 13.94
N PHE A 72 -1.97 -13.04 15.19
CA PHE A 72 -1.89 -14.38 15.76
C PHE A 72 -3.25 -15.07 15.82
N ARG A 73 -4.31 -14.35 16.21
CA ARG A 73 -5.69 -14.87 16.22
C ARG A 73 -6.15 -15.27 14.82
N ALA A 74 -5.85 -14.45 13.81
CA ALA A 74 -6.17 -14.77 12.42
C ALA A 74 -5.45 -16.04 11.95
N ASP A 75 -4.18 -16.23 12.32
CA ASP A 75 -3.42 -17.42 11.95
C ASP A 75 -3.90 -18.68 12.69
N GLN A 76 -4.32 -18.56 13.95
CA GLN A 76 -5.01 -19.64 14.66
C GLN A 76 -6.32 -20.04 13.97
N ILE A 77 -7.14 -19.07 13.57
CA ILE A 77 -8.39 -19.34 12.83
C ILE A 77 -8.10 -20.02 11.50
N LYS A 78 -7.10 -19.55 10.73
CA LYS A 78 -6.68 -20.21 9.47
C LYS A 78 -6.26 -21.66 9.70
N SER A 79 -5.49 -21.93 10.75
CA SER A 79 -5.06 -23.28 11.12
C SER A 79 -6.26 -24.17 11.48
N GLN A 80 -7.21 -23.66 12.27
CA GLN A 80 -8.44 -24.37 12.60
C GLN A 80 -9.31 -24.63 11.37
N ILE A 81 -9.41 -23.68 10.44
CA ILE A 81 -10.09 -23.87 9.15
C ILE A 81 -9.39 -24.96 8.33
N ALA A 82 -8.06 -24.98 8.27
CA ALA A 82 -7.32 -26.01 7.56
C ALA A 82 -7.57 -27.41 8.16
N LEU A 83 -7.54 -27.53 9.49
CA LEU A 83 -7.86 -28.77 10.21
C LEU A 83 -9.32 -29.20 10.00
N GLY A 84 -10.26 -28.25 10.05
CA GLY A 84 -11.68 -28.49 9.79
C GLY A 84 -11.94 -28.93 8.36
N LYS A 85 -11.29 -28.28 7.37
CA LYS A 85 -11.34 -28.68 5.96
C LYS A 85 -10.85 -30.11 5.79
N ASN A 86 -9.72 -30.48 6.39
CA ASN A 86 -9.19 -31.85 6.30
C ASN A 86 -10.15 -32.89 6.91
N LYS A 87 -10.80 -32.57 8.04
CA LYS A 87 -11.79 -33.45 8.68
C LYS A 87 -13.09 -33.59 7.88
N ILE A 88 -13.57 -32.50 7.28
CA ILE A 88 -14.74 -32.52 6.40
C ILE A 88 -14.42 -33.31 5.13
N PHE A 89 -13.24 -33.09 4.54
CA PHE A 89 -12.75 -33.87 3.41
C PHE A 89 -12.78 -35.36 3.77
N SER A 90 -12.06 -35.78 4.82
CA SER A 90 -11.94 -37.20 5.19
C SER A 90 -13.29 -37.87 5.48
N ASN A 91 -14.25 -37.16 6.06
CA ASN A 91 -15.56 -37.71 6.42
C ASN A 91 -16.57 -37.73 5.26
N GLN A 92 -16.50 -36.81 4.29
CA GLN A 92 -17.40 -36.81 3.13
C GLN A 92 -16.95 -37.74 2.00
N ILE A 93 -15.64 -37.99 1.88
CA ILE A 93 -15.05 -38.91 0.90
C ILE A 93 -15.59 -40.35 1.04
N ASN A 94 -15.79 -40.81 2.27
CA ASN A 94 -16.34 -42.15 2.54
C ASN A 94 -17.84 -42.29 2.22
N LYS A 95 -18.55 -41.18 1.96
CA LYS A 95 -19.99 -41.19 1.62
C LYS A 95 -20.29 -40.75 0.17
N ALA A 96 -19.36 -40.09 -0.51
CA ALA A 96 -19.58 -39.43 -1.81
C ALA A 96 -19.13 -40.24 -3.05
N THR A 97 -18.88 -41.54 -2.93
CA THR A 97 -18.18 -42.31 -4.00
C THR A 97 -19.00 -42.57 -5.27
N LYS A 98 -20.26 -42.13 -5.41
CA LYS A 98 -21.06 -42.42 -6.63
C LYS A 98 -21.89 -41.29 -7.26
N SER A 99 -22.03 -40.11 -6.64
CA SER A 99 -22.93 -39.06 -7.18
C SER A 99 -22.27 -37.71 -7.49
N ASP A 100 -21.06 -37.43 -6.98
CA ASP A 100 -20.49 -36.07 -6.98
C ASP A 100 -19.51 -35.77 -8.13
N THR A 101 -19.33 -36.69 -9.08
CA THR A 101 -18.43 -36.50 -10.23
C THR A 101 -18.86 -35.34 -11.14
N ASN A 102 -20.12 -34.91 -11.06
CA ASN A 102 -20.71 -33.93 -12.00
C ASN A 102 -20.50 -32.46 -11.59
N TRP A 103 -20.41 -32.15 -10.29
CA TRP A 103 -20.38 -30.74 -9.88
C TRP A 103 -19.01 -30.08 -10.15
N LEU A 104 -17.91 -30.82 -10.03
CA LEU A 104 -16.56 -30.27 -10.30
C LEU A 104 -16.42 -29.89 -11.78
N VAL A 105 -16.94 -30.75 -12.66
CA VAL A 105 -17.01 -30.47 -14.11
C VAL A 105 -17.89 -29.24 -14.38
N THR A 106 -19.04 -29.16 -13.72
CA THR A 106 -19.95 -28.00 -13.84
C THR A 106 -19.30 -26.71 -13.34
N PHE A 107 -18.57 -26.77 -12.23
CA PHE A 107 -17.82 -25.65 -11.69
C PHE A 107 -16.77 -25.16 -12.68
N TRP A 108 -15.98 -26.07 -13.25
CA TRP A 108 -14.96 -25.70 -14.22
C TRP A 108 -15.53 -25.01 -15.47
N MET A 109 -16.70 -25.46 -15.97
CA MET A 109 -17.35 -24.78 -17.11
C MET A 109 -17.75 -23.35 -16.75
N ARG A 110 -18.35 -23.14 -15.58
CA ARG A 110 -18.74 -21.79 -15.12
C ARG A 110 -17.53 -20.90 -14.90
N TYR A 111 -16.47 -21.45 -14.31
CA TYR A 111 -15.24 -20.72 -14.06
C TYR A 111 -14.54 -20.31 -15.38
N GLU A 112 -14.55 -21.16 -16.39
CA GLU A 112 -14.04 -20.79 -17.72
C GLU A 112 -14.84 -19.68 -18.38
N ASP A 113 -16.16 -19.64 -18.22
CA ASP A 113 -16.99 -18.53 -18.72
C ASP A 113 -16.61 -17.20 -18.05
N LEU A 114 -16.37 -17.23 -16.74
CA LEU A 114 -15.87 -16.06 -16.01
C LEU A 114 -14.47 -15.64 -16.51
N LEU A 115 -13.58 -16.61 -16.76
CA LEU A 115 -12.24 -16.33 -17.30
C LEU A 115 -12.28 -15.77 -18.73
N LYS A 116 -13.30 -16.08 -19.55
CA LYS A 116 -13.45 -15.45 -20.88
C LYS A 116 -13.76 -13.96 -20.79
N LYS A 117 -14.46 -13.54 -19.74
CA LYS A 117 -14.81 -12.13 -19.47
C LYS A 117 -13.67 -11.37 -18.77
N ALA A 118 -12.76 -12.09 -18.11
CA ALA A 118 -11.61 -11.52 -17.40
C ALA A 118 -10.48 -11.04 -18.35
N ASN A 119 -9.44 -10.42 -17.78
CA ASN A 119 -8.30 -9.88 -18.53
C ASN A 119 -7.61 -10.95 -19.39
N PRO A 120 -7.39 -10.72 -20.70
CA PRO A 120 -6.81 -11.72 -21.60
C PRO A 120 -5.45 -12.26 -21.13
N LEU A 121 -4.55 -11.43 -20.60
CA LEU A 121 -3.22 -11.86 -20.13
C LEU A 121 -3.30 -12.87 -18.98
N TYR A 122 -4.13 -12.56 -17.99
CA TYR A 122 -4.26 -13.37 -16.79
C TYR A 122 -5.16 -14.59 -17.02
N SER A 123 -6.18 -14.44 -17.87
CA SER A 123 -7.09 -15.52 -18.23
C SER A 123 -6.38 -16.68 -18.92
N ASN A 124 -5.37 -16.42 -19.75
CA ASN A 124 -4.67 -17.47 -20.50
C ASN A 124 -3.86 -18.39 -19.58
N ARG A 125 -3.07 -17.81 -18.67
CA ARG A 125 -2.31 -18.59 -17.67
C ARG A 125 -3.22 -19.43 -16.77
N LEU A 126 -4.37 -18.88 -16.35
CA LEU A 126 -5.33 -19.62 -15.55
C LEU A 126 -6.04 -20.72 -16.34
N LYS A 127 -6.39 -20.46 -17.60
CA LYS A 127 -6.99 -21.45 -18.50
C LYS A 127 -6.05 -22.65 -18.70
N GLU A 128 -4.76 -22.40 -18.92
CA GLU A 128 -3.75 -23.48 -19.06
C GLU A 128 -3.65 -24.33 -17.79
N LYS A 129 -3.54 -23.69 -16.61
CA LYS A 129 -3.51 -24.41 -15.33
C LYS A 129 -4.77 -25.26 -15.12
N LEU A 130 -5.95 -24.69 -15.42
CA LEU A 130 -7.22 -25.38 -15.27
C LEU A 130 -7.36 -26.54 -16.26
N GLN A 131 -6.94 -26.35 -17.52
CA GLN A 131 -6.94 -27.41 -18.53
C GLN A 131 -6.05 -28.59 -18.12
N LYS A 132 -4.89 -28.32 -17.53
CA LYS A 132 -4.01 -29.37 -17.02
C LYS A 132 -4.71 -30.24 -15.97
N ILE A 133 -5.36 -29.62 -14.98
CA ILE A 133 -6.12 -30.35 -13.95
C ILE A 133 -7.26 -31.16 -14.56
N LYS A 134 -7.98 -30.59 -15.54
CA LYS A 134 -9.06 -31.31 -16.25
C LYS A 134 -8.55 -32.56 -16.96
N LEU A 135 -7.41 -32.44 -17.65
CA LEU A 135 -6.78 -33.55 -18.35
C LEU A 135 -6.31 -34.62 -17.37
N ASP A 136 -5.60 -34.23 -16.32
CA ASP A 136 -5.10 -35.16 -15.29
C ASP A 136 -6.27 -35.88 -14.56
N TYR A 137 -7.39 -35.19 -14.35
CA TYR A 137 -8.61 -35.78 -13.79
C TYR A 137 -9.31 -36.72 -14.78
N LYS A 138 -9.46 -36.31 -16.04
CA LYS A 138 -10.08 -37.13 -17.10
C LYS A 138 -9.31 -38.43 -17.35
N ASP A 139 -7.98 -38.34 -17.31
CA ASP A 139 -7.07 -39.48 -17.47
C ASP A 139 -6.95 -40.33 -16.20
N LYS A 140 -7.74 -40.03 -15.16
CA LYS A 140 -7.73 -40.71 -13.85
C LYS A 140 -6.36 -40.70 -13.16
N ARG A 141 -5.44 -39.82 -13.56
CA ARG A 141 -4.15 -39.59 -12.90
C ARG A 141 -4.30 -38.82 -11.60
N LEU A 142 -5.40 -38.06 -11.50
CA LEU A 142 -5.75 -37.27 -10.33
C LEU A 142 -7.05 -37.80 -9.72
N SER A 143 -7.05 -38.05 -8.41
CA SER A 143 -8.31 -38.33 -7.71
C SER A 143 -9.18 -37.07 -7.65
N TYR A 144 -10.48 -37.26 -7.54
CA TYR A 144 -11.45 -36.16 -7.46
C TYR A 144 -11.13 -35.15 -6.33
N GLU A 145 -10.66 -35.66 -5.19
CA GLU A 145 -10.17 -34.88 -4.05
C GLU A 145 -9.01 -33.95 -4.39
N HIS A 146 -8.00 -34.49 -5.06
CA HIS A 146 -6.84 -33.71 -5.48
C HIS A 146 -7.23 -32.72 -6.58
N ALA A 147 -8.18 -33.08 -7.47
CA ALA A 147 -8.68 -32.20 -8.52
C ALA A 147 -9.40 -30.99 -7.93
N LEU A 148 -10.25 -31.24 -6.93
CA LEU A 148 -10.93 -30.20 -6.19
C LEU A 148 -9.95 -29.29 -5.45
N MET A 149 -9.00 -29.88 -4.72
CA MET A 149 -8.02 -29.11 -3.95
C MET A 149 -7.18 -28.21 -4.85
N GLN A 150 -6.64 -28.74 -5.95
CA GLN A 150 -5.87 -27.96 -6.91
C GLN A 150 -6.70 -26.88 -7.60
N THR A 151 -7.96 -27.18 -7.92
CA THR A 151 -8.90 -26.18 -8.46
C THR A 151 -9.13 -25.05 -7.46
N TRP A 152 -9.32 -25.37 -6.18
CA TRP A 152 -9.48 -24.37 -5.13
C TRP A 152 -8.24 -23.50 -4.96
N PHE A 153 -7.04 -24.07 -5.01
CA PHE A 153 -5.79 -23.29 -4.97
C PHE A 153 -5.70 -22.29 -6.12
N ILE A 154 -6.12 -22.68 -7.34
CA ILE A 154 -6.18 -21.76 -8.47
C ILE A 154 -7.13 -20.60 -8.19
N VAL A 155 -8.31 -20.88 -7.65
CA VAL A 155 -9.32 -19.87 -7.34
C VAL A 155 -8.86 -18.94 -6.23
N ASP A 156 -8.22 -19.48 -5.19
CA ASP A 156 -7.66 -18.68 -4.09
C ASP A 156 -6.50 -17.78 -4.56
N GLU A 157 -5.62 -18.30 -5.42
CA GLU A 157 -4.56 -17.50 -6.08
C GLU A 157 -5.16 -16.38 -6.93
N ASP A 158 -6.24 -16.68 -7.67
CA ASP A 158 -6.97 -15.70 -8.48
C ASP A 158 -7.59 -14.61 -7.61
N LEU A 159 -8.27 -14.98 -6.53
CA LEU A 159 -8.89 -14.03 -5.61
C LEU A 159 -7.85 -13.12 -4.94
N LYS A 160 -6.72 -13.66 -4.47
CA LYS A 160 -5.64 -12.84 -3.90
C LYS A 160 -5.08 -11.85 -4.94
N LYS A 161 -4.77 -12.34 -6.14
CA LYS A 161 -4.26 -11.49 -7.22
C LYS A 161 -5.30 -10.51 -7.78
N SER A 162 -6.58 -10.77 -7.56
CA SER A 162 -7.65 -9.84 -7.94
C SER A 162 -7.69 -8.59 -7.06
N GLN A 163 -7.18 -8.69 -5.83
CA GLN A 163 -7.10 -7.60 -4.87
C GLN A 163 -5.78 -6.83 -4.95
N ASP A 164 -4.74 -7.48 -5.51
CA ASP A 164 -3.42 -6.86 -5.67
C ASP A 164 -3.35 -5.91 -6.87
N THR A 165 -2.58 -4.83 -6.66
CA THR A 165 -2.12 -3.93 -7.73
C THR A 165 -0.71 -4.37 -8.15
N GLU A 166 -0.52 -4.65 -9.44
CA GLU A 166 0.71 -5.27 -9.96
C GLU A 166 1.21 -4.58 -11.23
N TYR A 167 2.53 -4.45 -11.34
CA TYR A 167 3.23 -3.93 -12.51
C TYR A 167 3.58 -5.06 -13.47
N HIS A 168 3.32 -4.84 -14.76
CA HIS A 168 3.56 -5.80 -15.83
C HIS A 168 4.21 -5.13 -17.04
N LEU A 169 5.19 -5.83 -17.63
CA LEU A 169 5.75 -5.58 -18.95
C LEU A 169 5.40 -6.80 -19.80
N ALA A 170 4.42 -6.67 -20.68
CA ALA A 170 3.99 -7.79 -21.51
C ALA A 170 3.44 -7.34 -22.86
N PRO A 171 3.59 -8.18 -23.91
CA PRO A 171 2.86 -8.00 -25.15
C PRO A 171 1.37 -8.27 -24.88
N LEU A 172 0.54 -7.24 -25.02
CA LEU A 172 -0.91 -7.34 -24.95
C LEU A 172 -1.50 -7.20 -26.36
N SER A 173 -2.28 -8.19 -26.77
CA SER A 173 -3.06 -8.10 -28.01
C SER A 173 -4.37 -7.38 -27.72
N LEU A 174 -4.48 -6.13 -28.17
CA LEU A 174 -5.71 -5.33 -28.12
C LEU A 174 -6.19 -5.11 -29.55
N GLU A 175 -7.45 -5.47 -29.82
CA GLU A 175 -8.09 -5.27 -31.14
C GLU A 175 -7.29 -5.88 -32.32
N GLY A 176 -6.61 -7.01 -32.09
CA GLY A 176 -5.80 -7.70 -33.11
C GLY A 176 -4.42 -7.10 -33.37
N LYS A 177 -4.01 -6.07 -32.62
CA LYS A 177 -2.65 -5.51 -32.65
C LYS A 177 -1.90 -5.86 -31.36
N ASN A 178 -0.68 -6.36 -31.51
CA ASN A 178 0.19 -6.69 -30.38
C ASN A 178 0.95 -5.43 -29.96
N TYR A 179 0.70 -4.96 -28.75
CA TYR A 179 1.41 -3.83 -28.17
C TYR A 179 2.29 -4.33 -27.02
N ASN A 180 3.57 -3.96 -27.02
CA ASN A 180 4.39 -4.05 -25.81
C ASN A 180 3.98 -2.90 -24.89
N LEU A 181 3.31 -3.23 -23.79
CA LEU A 181 2.80 -2.24 -22.84
C LEU A 181 3.52 -2.38 -21.50
N GLU A 182 3.91 -1.25 -20.95
CA GLU A 182 4.24 -1.11 -19.54
C GLU A 182 2.97 -0.72 -18.79
N MET A 183 2.47 -1.58 -17.91
CA MET A 183 1.14 -1.45 -17.32
C MET A 183 1.16 -1.67 -15.81
N VAL A 184 0.42 -0.85 -15.08
CA VAL A 184 0.03 -1.13 -13.69
C VAL A 184 -1.44 -1.48 -13.66
N ARG A 185 -1.73 -2.70 -13.20
CA ARG A 185 -3.07 -3.25 -13.09
C ARG A 185 -3.64 -2.95 -11.71
N LEU A 186 -4.86 -2.42 -11.67
CA LEU A 186 -5.66 -2.23 -10.47
C LEU A 186 -6.76 -3.30 -10.44
N GLY A 187 -6.47 -4.41 -9.76
CA GLY A 187 -7.40 -5.54 -9.66
C GLY A 187 -7.76 -6.16 -11.02
N ARG A 188 -9.01 -6.61 -11.22
CA ARG A 188 -9.40 -7.34 -12.46
C ARG A 188 -9.97 -6.47 -13.57
N THR A 189 -10.39 -5.26 -13.25
CA THR A 189 -11.25 -4.45 -14.13
C THR A 189 -10.54 -3.24 -14.70
N LYS A 190 -9.48 -2.72 -14.07
CA LYS A 190 -8.81 -1.50 -14.54
C LYS A 190 -7.30 -1.63 -14.55
N GLY A 191 -6.63 -0.82 -15.35
CA GLY A 191 -5.20 -0.58 -15.21
C GLY A 191 -4.71 0.51 -16.15
N TYR A 192 -3.64 1.17 -15.76
CA TYR A 192 -3.02 2.25 -16.53
C TYR A 192 -1.81 1.73 -17.28
N PHE A 193 -1.60 2.18 -18.50
CA PHE A 193 -0.51 1.70 -19.34
C PHE A 193 0.21 2.82 -20.08
N ARG A 194 1.44 2.50 -20.48
CA ARG A 194 2.27 3.23 -21.45
C ARG A 194 2.62 2.28 -22.60
N SER A 195 2.32 2.73 -23.83
CA SER A 195 2.70 2.01 -25.05
C SER A 195 4.14 2.32 -25.47
N ALA A 196 4.74 1.43 -26.27
CA ALA A 196 6.03 1.67 -26.91
C ALA A 196 6.07 2.95 -27.78
N GLU A 197 4.92 3.41 -28.29
CA GLU A 197 4.79 4.67 -29.05
C GLU A 197 4.73 5.92 -28.14
N GLY A 198 4.92 5.77 -26.83
CA GLY A 198 4.87 6.88 -25.87
C GLY A 198 3.46 7.34 -25.50
N LYS A 199 2.41 6.65 -25.97
CA LYS A 199 1.03 6.93 -25.58
C LYS A 199 0.70 6.38 -24.19
N TYR A 200 -0.06 7.15 -23.41
CA TYR A 200 -0.54 6.79 -22.08
C TYR A 200 -2.05 6.57 -22.11
N GLY A 201 -2.54 5.62 -21.33
CA GLY A 201 -3.96 5.30 -21.34
C GLY A 201 -4.46 4.50 -20.13
N LEU A 202 -5.78 4.42 -20.04
CA LEU A 202 -6.53 3.58 -19.13
C LEU A 202 -7.13 2.41 -19.92
N LEU A 203 -6.92 1.21 -19.40
CA LEU A 203 -7.60 0.00 -19.81
C LEU A 203 -8.69 -0.29 -18.77
N GLU A 204 -9.96 -0.33 -19.18
CA GLU A 204 -11.09 -0.60 -18.30
C GLU A 204 -12.00 -1.68 -18.88
N LEU A 205 -12.45 -2.60 -18.04
CA LEU A 205 -13.43 -3.63 -18.33
C LEU A 205 -14.81 -3.13 -17.93
N LYS A 206 -15.61 -2.74 -18.93
CA LYS A 206 -17.07 -2.55 -18.79
C LYS A 206 -17.77 -3.85 -19.22
N ASP A 207 -18.25 -3.92 -20.46
CA ASP A 207 -18.73 -5.17 -21.08
C ASP A 207 -17.65 -5.86 -21.94
N LYS A 208 -16.74 -5.06 -22.49
CA LYS A 208 -15.52 -5.48 -23.19
C LYS A 208 -14.37 -4.60 -22.70
N TRP A 209 -13.14 -5.06 -22.93
CA TRP A 209 -11.95 -4.26 -22.67
C TRP A 209 -11.97 -3.01 -23.55
N ALA A 210 -12.06 -1.84 -22.92
CA ALA A 210 -12.04 -0.55 -23.57
C ALA A 210 -10.72 0.15 -23.26
N VAL A 211 -10.17 0.84 -24.27
CA VAL A 211 -8.95 1.62 -24.17
C VAL A 211 -9.32 3.09 -24.25
N THR A 212 -8.88 3.88 -23.27
CA THR A 212 -8.98 5.34 -23.30
C THR A 212 -7.56 5.92 -23.28
N TYR A 213 -7.22 6.71 -24.29
CA TYR A 213 -5.95 7.41 -24.34
C TYR A 213 -6.08 8.80 -23.70
N PHE A 214 -5.01 9.24 -23.03
CA PHE A 214 -4.91 10.58 -22.48
C PHE A 214 -3.85 11.37 -23.25
N GLU A 215 -4.22 12.57 -23.70
CA GLU A 215 -3.32 13.50 -24.41
C GLU A 215 -2.96 14.70 -23.53
N ASP A 216 -3.67 14.91 -22.42
CA ASP A 216 -3.40 16.01 -21.51
C ASP A 216 -2.15 15.74 -20.65
N LYS A 217 -1.32 16.77 -20.53
CA LYS A 217 -0.04 16.69 -19.84
C LYS A 217 -0.18 16.30 -18.36
N GLU A 218 -1.28 16.68 -17.72
CA GLU A 218 -1.54 16.39 -16.31
C GLU A 218 -1.79 14.88 -16.09
N SER A 219 -2.67 14.27 -16.88
CA SER A 219 -2.95 12.83 -16.84
C SER A 219 -1.73 11.99 -17.20
N ILE A 220 -0.97 12.39 -18.21
CA ILE A 220 0.27 11.73 -18.59
C ILE A 220 1.26 11.70 -17.42
N THR A 221 1.48 12.86 -16.78
CA THR A 221 2.42 12.98 -15.64
C THR A 221 1.98 12.10 -14.47
N LYS A 222 0.67 12.05 -14.16
CA LYS A 222 0.10 11.21 -13.09
C LYS A 222 0.29 9.72 -13.36
N ILE A 223 0.05 9.27 -14.60
CA ILE A 223 0.25 7.88 -15.00
C ILE A 223 1.73 7.50 -14.99
N GLU A 224 2.60 8.37 -15.49
CA GLU A 224 4.05 8.15 -15.48
C GLU A 224 4.60 8.02 -14.05
N LEU A 225 4.17 8.90 -13.13
CA LEU A 225 4.53 8.81 -11.73
C LEU A 225 4.09 7.46 -11.13
N LEU A 226 2.86 7.03 -11.39
CA LEU A 226 2.37 5.74 -10.93
C LEU A 226 3.19 4.57 -11.49
N LEU A 227 3.45 4.54 -12.81
CA LEU A 227 4.26 3.48 -13.42
C LEU A 227 5.68 3.44 -12.83
N SER A 228 6.30 4.60 -12.61
CA SER A 228 7.65 4.68 -12.06
C SER A 228 7.75 4.24 -10.59
N GLN A 229 6.77 4.58 -9.75
CA GLN A 229 6.74 4.17 -8.34
C GLN A 229 6.49 2.66 -8.20
N PHE A 230 5.58 2.11 -9.00
CA PHE A 230 5.35 0.66 -9.04
C PHE A 230 6.54 -0.11 -9.60
N LYS A 231 7.26 0.45 -10.59
CA LYS A 231 8.53 -0.10 -11.08
C LYS A 231 9.61 -0.13 -9.98
N GLN A 232 9.62 0.86 -9.09
CA GLN A 232 10.49 0.91 -7.91
C GLN A 232 9.95 0.08 -6.72
N GLN A 233 8.89 -0.72 -6.91
CA GLN A 233 8.23 -1.53 -5.88
C GLN A 233 7.64 -0.74 -4.70
N GLN A 234 7.44 0.57 -4.84
CA GLN A 234 6.78 1.40 -3.84
C GLN A 234 5.26 1.25 -3.99
N LYS A 235 4.63 0.47 -3.10
CA LYS A 235 3.18 0.16 -3.13
C LYS A 235 2.33 1.11 -2.27
N THR A 236 2.95 2.13 -1.66
CA THR A 236 2.30 3.03 -0.70
C THR A 236 2.28 4.45 -1.24
N GLY A 237 1.10 5.02 -1.42
CA GLY A 237 0.92 6.40 -1.88
C GLY A 237 -0.55 6.73 -2.18
N LEU A 238 -0.95 7.98 -1.95
CA LEU A 238 -2.24 8.50 -2.42
C LEU A 238 -2.06 8.98 -3.86
N PHE A 239 -2.70 8.28 -4.80
CA PHE A 239 -2.67 8.64 -6.21
C PHE A 239 -4.01 9.23 -6.64
N ASN A 240 -3.97 10.42 -7.23
CA ASN A 240 -5.13 11.02 -7.86
C ASN A 240 -5.05 10.76 -9.37
N LEU A 241 -5.70 9.70 -9.84
CA LEU A 241 -5.55 9.19 -11.21
C LEU A 241 -6.73 9.60 -12.11
N PRO A 242 -6.47 9.88 -13.39
CA PRO A 242 -7.52 10.27 -14.34
C PRO A 242 -8.51 9.12 -14.60
N GLY A 243 -9.81 9.39 -14.49
CA GLY A 243 -10.87 8.37 -14.65
C GLY A 243 -11.13 7.53 -13.39
N MET A 244 -10.53 7.90 -12.25
CA MET A 244 -10.86 7.37 -10.94
C MET A 244 -11.87 8.32 -10.26
N SER A 245 -13.15 8.24 -10.65
CA SER A 245 -14.21 8.84 -9.81
C SER A 245 -14.39 7.94 -8.59
N LEU A 246 -14.16 8.49 -7.40
CA LEU A 246 -14.57 7.87 -6.13
C LEU A 246 -16.07 7.59 -6.14
#